data_AF-A0AAJ2H454-F1
#
_entry.id   AF-A0AAJ2H454-F1
#
_cell.length_a   1.000
_cell.length_b   1.000
_cell.length_c   1.000
_cell.angle_alpha   90.00
_cell.angle_beta   90.00
_cell.angle_gamma   90.00
#
_symmetry.space_group_name_H-M   'P 1'
#
loop_
_entity.id
_entity.type
_entity.pdbx_description
1 polymer ?
#
loop_
_entity_poly.entity_id
_entity_poly.type
_entity_poly.pdbx_seq_one_letter_code
_entity_poly.pdbx_strand_id
1 'polypeptide(L)'
;SMYPSDTGHNFVLADTSCNSKKSNHLASTEFLHKWQERNDEHDLIIVDKISVLGFLTSKDRSHRVAEWAYAQASDHQYVMWQG
;
A
#
# COMPACT_ATOMS: atom_id res chain seq x y z
N SER A 1 8.51 -5.62 -7.82
CA SER A 1 8.21 -4.56 -6.83
C SER A 1 9.11 -3.37 -7.12
N MET A 2 8.60 -2.13 -7.01
CA MET A 2 9.36 -0.89 -7.23
C MET A 2 10.26 -0.53 -6.04
N TYR A 3 10.01 -1.11 -4.87
CA TYR A 3 10.77 -0.84 -3.65
C TYR A 3 11.28 -2.14 -3.03
N PRO A 4 12.52 -2.15 -2.50
CA PRO A 4 13.20 -3.36 -2.06
C PRO A 4 12.76 -3.89 -0.69
N SER A 5 11.83 -3.24 0.01
CA SER A 5 11.34 -3.71 1.31
C SER A 5 9.87 -3.37 1.48
N ASP A 6 9.02 -4.32 1.09
CA ASP A 6 7.62 -4.26 1.44
C ASP A 6 7.45 -4.53 2.94
N THR A 7 6.62 -3.71 3.57
CA THR A 7 6.17 -3.90 4.95
C THR A 7 4.89 -4.74 4.95
N GLY A 8 4.60 -5.40 6.07
CA GLY A 8 3.35 -6.14 6.24
C GLY A 8 2.09 -5.33 5.96
N HIS A 9 2.12 -4.03 6.27
CA HIS A 9 1.02 -3.09 6.02
C HIS A 9 0.73 -2.86 4.53
N ASN A 10 1.70 -3.12 3.63
CA ASN A 10 1.50 -2.97 2.18
C ASN A 10 0.79 -4.19 1.55
N PHE A 11 0.65 -5.31 2.27
CA PHE A 11 -0.08 -6.46 1.73
C PHE A 11 -1.58 -6.22 1.70
N VAL A 12 -2.18 -6.54 0.55
CA VAL A 12 -3.61 -6.49 0.29
C VAL A 12 -4.04 -7.77 -0.41
N LEU A 13 -5.23 -8.27 -0.10
CA LEU A 13 -5.83 -9.38 -0.82
C LEU A 13 -6.56 -8.82 -2.05
N ALA A 14 -6.27 -9.37 -3.22
CA ALA A 14 -6.91 -8.97 -4.46
C ALA A 14 -7.15 -10.18 -5.36
N ASP A 15 -8.25 -10.12 -6.13
CA ASP A 15 -8.46 -11.06 -7.24
C ASP A 15 -7.40 -10.85 -8.34
N THR A 16 -7.04 -11.94 -9.03
CA THR A 16 -6.02 -11.92 -10.09
C THR A 16 -6.35 -10.92 -11.20
N SER A 17 -7.63 -10.81 -11.60
CA SER A 17 -8.04 -9.88 -12.66
C SER A 17 -7.88 -8.42 -12.21
N CYS A 18 -8.25 -8.11 -10.97
CA CYS A 18 -8.10 -6.79 -10.37
C CYS A 18 -6.62 -6.41 -10.22
N ASN A 19 -5.80 -7.30 -9.66
CA ASN A 19 -4.38 -7.08 -9.49
C ASN A 19 -3.66 -6.87 -10.84
N SER A 20 -4.04 -7.64 -11.86
CA SER A 20 -3.48 -7.51 -13.21
C SER A 20 -3.87 -6.19 -13.88
N LYS A 21 -5.11 -5.72 -13.68
CA LYS A 21 -5.57 -4.41 -14.20
C LYS A 21 -4.89 -3.23 -13.48
N LYS A 22 -4.71 -3.33 -12.16
CA LYS A 22 -3.98 -2.34 -11.38
C LYS A 22 -2.50 -2.29 -11.81
N SER A 23 -1.86 -3.45 -12.00
CA SER A 23 -0.47 -3.56 -12.45
C SER A 23 0.45 -2.61 -11.63
N ASN A 24 1.26 -1.79 -12.31
CA ASN A 24 2.14 -0.80 -11.71
C ASN A 24 1.47 0.57 -11.45
N HIS A 25 0.17 0.73 -11.71
CA HIS A 25 -0.53 1.96 -11.38
C HIS A 25 -0.67 2.12 -9.86
N LEU A 26 -0.53 3.34 -9.38
CA LEU A 26 -1.02 3.70 -8.06
C LEU A 26 -2.55 3.62 -8.05
N ALA A 27 -3.12 3.23 -6.91
CA ALA A 27 -4.57 3.25 -6.74
C ALA A 27 -5.07 4.70 -6.59
N SER A 28 -6.35 4.94 -6.82
CA SER A 28 -6.97 6.24 -6.57
C SER A 28 -6.73 6.73 -5.13
N THR A 29 -6.85 8.04 -4.92
CA THR A 29 -6.74 8.65 -3.59
C THR A 29 -7.80 8.10 -2.61
N GLU A 30 -8.96 7.71 -3.11
CA GLU A 30 -9.99 7.03 -2.31
C GLU A 30 -9.45 5.70 -1.73
N PHE A 31 -8.81 4.87 -2.56
CA PHE A 31 -8.22 3.62 -2.10
C PHE A 31 -7.01 3.83 -1.18
N LEU A 32 -6.24 4.91 -1.40
CA LEU A 32 -5.17 5.31 -0.48
C LEU A 32 -5.74 5.60 0.93
N HIS A 33 -6.81 6.39 1.01
CA HIS A 33 -7.43 6.73 2.29
C HIS A 33 -7.97 5.48 2.99
N LYS A 34 -8.69 4.61 2.27
CA LYS A 34 -9.17 3.31 2.81
C LYS A 34 -8.03 2.43 3.32
N TRP A 35 -6.90 2.43 2.60
CA TRP A 35 -5.71 1.68 3.02
C TRP A 35 -5.06 2.28 4.27
N GLN A 36 -4.97 3.61 4.40
CA GLN A 36 -4.47 4.29 5.59
C GLN A 36 -5.37 4.03 6.80
N GLU A 37 -6.69 4.18 6.64
CA GLU A 37 -7.68 3.88 7.68
C GLU A 37 -7.55 2.44 8.17
N ARG A 38 -7.50 1.46 7.25
CA ARG A 38 -7.25 0.05 7.59
C ARG A 38 -5.96 -0.13 8.38
N ASN A 39 -4.87 0.52 7.96
CA ASN A 39 -3.58 0.39 8.64
C ASN A 39 -3.62 0.97 10.05
N ASP A 40 -4.35 2.07 10.26
CA ASP A 40 -4.54 2.65 11.59
C ASP A 40 -5.42 1.76 12.47
N GLU A 41 -6.54 1.25 11.94
CA GLU A 41 -7.48 0.38 12.66
C GLU A 41 -6.89 -0.99 13.02
N HIS A 42 -6.01 -1.52 12.18
CA HIS A 42 -5.51 -2.90 12.30
C HIS A 42 -4.02 -3.01 12.54
N ASP A 43 -3.33 -1.91 12.86
CA ASP A 43 -1.87 -1.87 13.04
C ASP A 43 -1.36 -3.01 13.93
N LEU A 44 -1.95 -3.16 15.13
CA LEU A 44 -1.54 -4.18 16.10
C LEU A 44 -1.74 -5.60 15.58
N ILE A 45 -2.85 -5.87 14.88
CA ILE A 45 -3.14 -7.19 14.32
C ILE A 45 -2.16 -7.51 13.19
N ILE A 46 -1.87 -6.52 12.33
CA ILE A 46 -0.90 -6.67 11.23
C ILE A 46 0.49 -6.96 11.82
N VAL A 47 0.92 -6.19 12.83
CA VAL A 47 2.20 -6.42 13.51
C VAL A 47 2.27 -7.82 14.11
N ASP A 48 1.28 -8.24 14.90
CA ASP A 48 1.23 -9.56 15.55
C ASP A 48 1.29 -10.70 14.53
N LYS A 49 0.48 -10.65 13.47
CA LYS A 49 0.35 -11.76 12.51
C LYS A 49 1.44 -11.81 11.45
N ILE A 50 1.98 -10.66 11.04
CA ILE A 50 2.91 -10.59 9.91
C ILE A 50 4.37 -10.64 10.37
N SER A 51 4.68 -10.11 11.55
CA SER A 51 6.06 -10.17 12.09
C SER A 51 6.52 -11.61 12.35
N VAL A 52 5.63 -12.49 12.83
CA VAL A 52 5.93 -13.92 13.05
C VAL A 52 6.24 -14.69 11.77
N LEU A 53 5.84 -14.15 10.61
CA LEU A 53 6.16 -14.69 9.29
C LEU A 53 7.50 -14.16 8.74
N GLY A 54 8.21 -13.33 9.52
CA GLY A 54 9.53 -12.79 9.16
C GLY A 54 9.49 -11.51 8.32
N PHE A 55 8.32 -10.91 8.11
CA PHE A 55 8.20 -9.64 7.39
C PHE A 55 8.42 -8.45 8.32
N LEU A 56 9.01 -7.39 7.78
CA LEU A 56 9.09 -6.11 8.50
C LEU A 56 7.69 -5.51 8.63
N THR A 57 7.32 -5.08 9.82
CA THR A 57 6.06 -4.38 10.07
C THR A 57 6.35 -2.97 10.57
N SER A 58 5.97 -1.97 9.79
CA SER A 58 6.12 -0.56 10.16
C SER A 58 5.12 0.28 9.40
N LYS A 59 4.03 0.68 10.09
CA LYS A 59 2.99 1.53 9.53
C LYS A 59 3.58 2.83 8.98
N ASP A 60 4.35 3.54 9.80
CA ASP A 60 4.96 4.83 9.45
C ASP A 60 5.84 4.74 8.20
N ARG A 61 6.66 3.68 8.08
CA ARG A 61 7.48 3.48 6.88
C ARG A 61 6.60 3.30 5.65
N SER A 62 5.53 2.54 5.77
CA SER A 62 4.56 2.30 4.69
C SER A 62 3.89 3.59 4.25
N HIS A 63 3.41 4.37 5.22
CA HIS A 63 2.74 5.65 4.96
C HIS A 63 3.69 6.65 4.31
N ARG A 64 4.94 6.78 4.77
CA ARG A 64 5.93 7.67 4.13
C ARG A 64 6.27 7.28 2.70
N VAL A 65 6.37 5.99 2.41
CA VAL A 65 6.59 5.51 1.03
C VAL A 65 5.38 5.83 0.15
N ALA A 66 4.17 5.65 0.67
CA ALA A 66 2.94 6.01 -0.03
C ALA A 66 2.87 7.54 -0.27
N GLU A 67 3.09 8.37 0.74
CA GLU A 67 3.13 9.83 0.63
C GLU A 67 4.10 10.29 -0.46
N TRP A 68 5.33 9.76 -0.45
CA TRP A 68 6.32 10.06 -1.47
C TRP A 68 5.84 9.65 -2.87
N ALA A 69 5.34 8.41 -3.03
CA ALA A 69 4.91 7.92 -4.33
C ALA A 69 3.72 8.71 -4.90
N TYR A 70 2.77 9.10 -4.06
CA TYR A 70 1.61 9.90 -4.47
C TYR A 70 1.98 11.35 -4.76
N ALA A 71 2.96 11.93 -4.05
CA ALA A 71 3.51 13.24 -4.39
C ALA A 71 4.14 13.24 -5.79
N GLN A 72 5.00 12.26 -6.08
CA GLN A 72 5.59 12.08 -7.41
C GLN A 72 4.52 11.91 -8.51
N ALA A 73 3.45 11.20 -8.21
CA ALA A 73 2.34 10.99 -9.15
C ALA A 73 1.56 12.27 -9.45
N SER A 74 1.34 13.12 -8.42
CA SER A 74 0.73 14.43 -8.58
C SER A 74 1.60 15.34 -9.45
N ASP A 75 2.90 15.41 -9.17
CA ASP A 75 3.84 16.28 -9.90
C ASP A 75 4.00 15.90 -11.37
N HIS A 76 3.87 14.61 -11.69
CA HIS A 76 4.07 14.07 -13.04
C HIS A 76 2.76 13.65 -13.75
N GLN A 77 1.59 14.03 -13.22
CA GLN A 77 0.27 13.73 -13.78
C GLN A 77 0.04 12.24 -14.10
N TYR A 78 0.45 11.35 -13.19
CA TYR A 78 0.27 9.91 -13.37
C TYR A 78 -1.22 9.53 -13.41
N VAL A 79 -1.56 8.57 -14.27
CA VAL A 79 -2.89 7.97 -14.30
C VAL A 79 -3.05 6.98 -13.15
N MET A 80 -4.02 7.27 -12.27
CA MET A 80 -4.39 6.46 -11.12
C MET A 80 -5.45 5.41 -11.48
N TRP A 81 -5.31 4.20 -10.96
CA TRP A 81 -6.29 3.13 -11.13
C TRP A 81 -7.53 3.36 -10.26
N GLN A 82 -8.72 3.24 -10.86
CA GLN A 82 -10.00 3.63 -10.24
C GLN A 82 -10.88 2.46 -9.75
N GLY A 83 -10.49 1.21 -9.99
CA GLY A 83 -11.35 0.03 -9.73
C GLY A 83 -11.71 -0.73 -10.99
#